data_AF-A0A4S0MPQ7-F1
#
_entry.id   AF-A0A4S0MPQ7-F1
#
_cell.length_a   1.000
_cell.length_b   1.000
_cell.length_c   1.000
_cell.angle_alpha   90.00
_cell.angle_beta   90.00
_cell.angle_gamma   90.00
#
_symmetry.space_group_name_H-M   'P 1'
#
loop_
_entity.id
_entity.type
_entity.pdbx_description
1 polymer ?
#
loop_
_entity_poly.entity_id
_entity_poly.type
_entity_poly.pdbx_seq_one_letter_code
_entity_poly.pdbx_strand_id
1 'polypeptide(L)'
;VEAILAHHIDGFRETVIARRAYSPADLEAMNVNLVGGDPYGGSSTIDQAFLWRPFKASRNHDTGIQGLYHIGASTHPGAGLGGGSGFLLAGRL
;
A
#
# COMPACT_ATOMS: atom_id res chain seq x y z
N VAL A 1 16.42 -11.55 -12.09
CA VAL A 1 15.17 -12.20 -11.61
C VAL A 1 14.92 -13.53 -12.29
N GLU A 2 14.74 -13.60 -13.61
CA GLU A 2 14.41 -14.88 -14.27
C GLU A 2 15.46 -15.97 -14.15
N ALA A 3 16.75 -15.62 -14.12
CA ALA A 3 17.80 -16.61 -13.84
C ALA A 3 17.66 -17.23 -12.44
N ILE A 4 17.22 -16.44 -11.45
CA ILE A 4 16.94 -16.93 -10.09
C ILE A 4 15.71 -17.85 -10.13
N LEU A 5 14.65 -17.45 -10.84
CA LEU A 5 13.45 -18.28 -10.99
C LEU A 5 13.76 -19.62 -11.68
N ALA A 6 14.51 -19.61 -12.78
CA ALA A 6 14.92 -20.81 -13.50
C ALA A 6 15.83 -21.74 -12.68
N HIS A 7 16.50 -21.23 -11.65
CA HIS A 7 17.27 -22.05 -10.72
C HIS A 7 16.38 -22.78 -9.69
N HIS A 8 15.20 -22.24 -9.40
CA HIS A 8 14.28 -22.77 -8.38
C HIS A 8 13.03 -23.46 -8.95
N ILE A 9 12.75 -23.27 -10.24
CA ILE A 9 11.55 -23.79 -10.90
C ILE A 9 11.99 -24.56 -12.15
N ASP A 10 11.83 -25.88 -12.10
CA ASP A 10 12.11 -26.77 -13.23
C ASP A 10 11.20 -26.42 -14.42
N GLY A 11 11.78 -26.36 -15.61
CA GLY A 11 11.03 -26.04 -16.82
C GLY A 11 10.51 -24.59 -16.89
N PHE A 12 11.05 -23.67 -16.07
CA PHE A 12 10.58 -22.29 -16.03
C PHE A 12 10.59 -21.62 -17.40
N ARG A 13 11.67 -21.79 -18.18
CA ARG A 13 11.83 -21.07 -19.44
C ARG A 13 10.83 -21.53 -20.50
N GLU A 14 10.52 -22.82 -20.47
CA GLU A 14 9.65 -23.52 -21.39
C GLU A 14 8.16 -23.24 -21.09
N THR A 15 7.85 -22.78 -19.88
CA THR A 15 6.47 -22.57 -19.40
C THR A 15 6.05 -21.09 -19.35
N VAL A 16 6.96 -20.15 -19.63
CA VAL A 16 6.64 -18.71 -19.69
C VAL A 16 5.83 -18.39 -20.95
N ILE A 17 4.59 -17.93 -20.77
CA ILE A 17 3.68 -17.53 -21.87
C ILE A 17 3.82 -16.02 -22.17
N ALA A 18 4.04 -15.20 -21.14
CA ALA A 18 4.18 -13.77 -21.27
C ALA A 18 4.94 -13.18 -20.08
N ARG A 19 5.50 -11.99 -20.28
CA ARG A 19 6.19 -11.24 -19.23
C ARG A 19 5.73 -9.80 -19.22
N ARG A 20 5.41 -9.30 -18.04
CA ARG A 20 5.19 -7.87 -17.79
C ARG A 20 5.98 -7.44 -16.57
N ALA A 21 6.63 -6.29 -16.67
CA ALA A 21 7.35 -5.67 -15.56
C ALA A 21 6.90 -4.21 -15.48
N TYR A 22 6.75 -3.72 -14.26
CA TYR A 22 6.43 -2.34 -13.97
C TYR A 22 7.57 -1.74 -13.17
N SER A 23 8.13 -0.64 -13.67
CA SER A 23 9.04 0.19 -12.91
C SER A 23 8.27 1.01 -11.87
N PRO A 24 8.95 1.59 -10.87
CA PRO A 24 8.32 2.52 -9.95
C PRO A 24 7.61 3.68 -10.66
N ALA A 25 8.18 4.21 -11.75
CA ALA A 25 7.56 5.25 -12.57
C ALA A 25 6.27 4.77 -13.26
N ASP A 26 6.25 3.51 -13.73
CA ASP A 26 5.03 2.92 -14.30
C ASP A 26 3.92 2.82 -13.24
N LEU A 27 4.26 2.40 -12.01
CA LEU A 27 3.30 2.30 -10.92
C LEU A 27 2.72 3.66 -10.52
N GLU A 28 3.57 4.67 -10.38
CA GLU A 28 3.16 6.05 -10.10
C GLU A 28 2.27 6.63 -11.21
N ALA A 29 2.59 6.33 -12.48
CA ALA A 29 1.77 6.74 -13.62
C ALA A 29 0.41 6.01 -13.68
N MET A 30 0.32 4.78 -13.17
CA MET A 30 -0.92 4.00 -13.14
C MET A 30 -1.88 4.45 -12.05
N ASN A 31 -1.35 4.92 -10.92
CA ASN A 31 -2.16 5.32 -9.78
C ASN A 31 -1.43 6.40 -8.98
N VAL A 32 -2.05 7.57 -8.92
CA VAL A 32 -1.53 8.76 -8.23
C VAL A 32 -1.22 8.54 -6.74
N ASN A 33 -1.85 7.52 -6.12
CA ASN A 33 -1.56 7.17 -4.73
C ASN A 33 -0.25 6.39 -4.56
N LEU A 34 0.34 5.87 -5.64
CA LEU A 34 1.59 5.13 -5.65
C LEU A 34 2.77 6.07 -5.89
N VAL A 35 2.88 7.11 -5.08
CA VAL A 35 3.93 8.14 -5.20
C VAL A 35 5.31 7.48 -5.16
N GLY A 36 6.16 7.78 -6.14
CA GLY A 36 7.46 7.13 -6.32
C GLY A 36 7.39 5.61 -6.56
N GLY A 37 6.21 5.08 -6.90
CA GLY A 37 5.93 3.66 -7.11
C GLY A 37 5.65 2.87 -5.83
N ASP A 38 5.42 3.52 -4.69
CA ASP A 38 5.21 2.84 -3.40
C ASP A 38 3.76 2.32 -3.27
N PRO A 39 3.53 0.98 -3.25
CA PRO A 39 2.19 0.38 -3.14
C PRO A 39 1.53 0.60 -1.77
N TYR A 40 2.28 1.05 -0.77
CA TYR A 40 1.84 1.19 0.62
C TYR A 40 1.66 2.65 1.05
N GLY A 41 1.91 3.60 0.16
CA GLY A 41 1.67 5.02 0.43
C GLY A 41 2.66 5.62 1.42
N GLY A 42 3.90 5.11 1.44
CA GLY A 42 5.02 5.66 2.20
C GLY A 42 5.70 4.66 3.13
N SER A 43 6.61 5.18 3.95
CA SER A 43 7.43 4.38 4.87
C SER A 43 6.58 3.55 5.85
N SER A 44 6.98 2.30 6.06
CA SER A 44 6.42 1.41 7.08
C SER A 44 7.24 1.39 8.38
N THR A 45 8.15 2.35 8.57
CA THR A 45 8.86 2.51 9.85
C THR A 45 7.87 2.82 10.98
N ILE A 46 8.21 2.44 12.21
CA ILE A 46 7.31 2.54 13.37
C ILE A 46 6.81 3.98 13.58
N ASP A 47 7.70 4.96 13.46
CA ASP A 47 7.35 6.36 13.59
C ASP A 47 6.36 6.81 12.49
N GLN A 48 6.56 6.40 11.23
CA GLN A 48 5.62 6.70 10.16
C GLN A 48 4.28 5.99 10.36
N ALA A 49 4.33 4.72 10.77
CA ALA A 49 3.17 3.88 10.96
C ALA A 49 2.27 4.34 12.12
N PHE A 50 2.81 5.02 13.14
CA PHE A 50 2.05 5.42 14.33
C PHE A 50 1.93 6.93 14.49
N LEU A 51 3.03 7.67 14.38
CA LEU A 51 3.09 9.07 14.78
C LEU A 51 2.77 10.02 13.62
N TRP A 52 3.17 9.67 12.40
CA TRP A 52 3.16 10.62 11.28
C TRP A 52 2.03 10.40 10.28
N ARG A 53 1.37 9.23 10.22
CA ARG A 53 0.30 9.01 9.25
C ARG A 53 -1.11 9.31 9.74
N PRO A 54 -2.02 9.73 8.84
CA PRO A 54 -1.71 10.32 7.54
C PRO A 54 -1.02 11.68 7.72
N PHE A 55 -1.34 12.38 8.81
CA PHE A 55 -0.63 13.55 9.30
C PHE A 55 -0.42 13.45 10.80
N LYS A 56 0.59 14.14 11.33
CA LYS A 56 0.87 14.22 12.78
C LYS A 56 -0.36 14.61 13.63
N ALA A 57 -1.23 15.46 13.10
CA ALA A 57 -2.40 15.97 13.81
C ALA A 57 -3.65 15.08 13.65
N SER A 58 -3.59 14.04 12.82
CA SER A 58 -4.71 13.14 12.57
C SER A 58 -5.03 12.33 13.81
N ARG A 59 -6.32 12.25 14.16
CA ARG A 59 -6.82 11.43 15.25
C ARG A 59 -7.60 10.27 14.65
N ASN A 60 -7.01 9.08 14.68
CA ASN A 60 -7.56 7.89 14.06
C ASN A 60 -7.93 8.13 12.59
N HIS A 61 -9.22 8.23 12.28
CA HIS A 61 -9.76 8.30 10.91
C HIS A 61 -10.49 9.62 10.69
N ASP A 62 -10.47 10.52 11.68
CA ASP A 62 -11.15 11.82 11.60
C ASP A 62 -10.43 12.72 10.59
N THR A 63 -11.22 13.42 9.78
CA THR A 63 -10.73 14.59 9.06
C THR A 63 -11.15 15.86 9.81
N GLY A 64 -10.51 17.00 9.55
CA GLY A 64 -10.94 18.29 10.11
C GLY A 64 -12.33 18.76 9.66
N ILE A 65 -13.02 17.97 8.84
CA ILE A 65 -14.36 18.22 8.31
C ILE A 65 -15.35 17.29 9.02
N GLN A 66 -16.40 17.87 9.60
CA GLN A 66 -17.42 17.11 10.32
C GLN A 66 -18.10 16.09 9.38
N GLY A 67 -18.14 14.83 9.82
CA GLY A 67 -18.79 13.74 9.08
C GLY A 67 -17.96 13.17 7.93
N LEU A 68 -16.72 13.65 7.71
CA LEU A 68 -15.80 13.10 6.73
C LEU A 68 -14.66 12.34 7.44
N TYR A 69 -14.40 11.12 6.98
CA TYR A 69 -13.39 10.24 7.55
C TYR A 69 -12.45 9.71 6.46
N HIS A 70 -11.18 9.50 6.81
CA HIS A 70 -10.17 8.91 5.93
C HIS A 70 -9.89 7.48 6.37
N ILE A 71 -10.02 6.53 5.45
CA ILE A 71 -9.66 5.13 5.63
C ILE A 71 -8.71 4.67 4.52
N GLY A 72 -7.90 3.64 4.79
CA GLY A 72 -7.03 3.02 3.78
C GLY A 72 -5.62 2.77 4.31
N ALA A 73 -4.68 2.55 3.40
CA ALA A 73 -3.28 2.25 3.75
C ALA A 73 -2.60 3.38 4.54
N SER A 74 -2.96 4.62 4.24
CA SER A 74 -2.41 5.82 4.86
C SER A 74 -2.96 6.11 6.26
N THR A 75 -3.88 5.30 6.78
CA THR A 75 -4.45 5.44 8.13
C THR A 75 -4.19 4.17 8.96
N HIS A 76 -4.33 4.28 10.28
CA HIS A 76 -4.18 3.12 11.16
C HIS A 76 -5.20 2.02 10.77
N PRO A 77 -4.84 0.73 10.74
CA PRO A 77 -3.62 0.12 11.27
C PRO A 77 -2.44 0.05 10.30
N GLY A 78 -2.65 0.14 8.99
CA GLY A 78 -1.65 -0.39 8.08
C GLY A 78 -2.04 -0.29 6.63
N ALA A 79 -1.01 -0.21 5.80
CA ALA A 79 -1.12 -0.68 4.45
C ALA A 79 -1.39 -2.21 4.41
N GLY A 80 -1.98 -2.68 3.32
CA GLY A 80 -2.37 -4.08 3.14
C GLY A 80 -3.84 -4.23 2.75
N LEU A 81 -4.21 -5.44 2.32
CA LEU A 81 -5.54 -5.76 1.77
C LEU A 81 -6.60 -6.08 2.84
N GLY A 82 -6.22 -6.08 4.12
CA GLY A 82 -7.08 -6.58 5.21
C GLY A 82 -8.25 -5.67 5.60
N GLY A 83 -8.37 -4.47 5.04
CA GLY A 83 -9.51 -3.56 5.30
C GLY A 83 -9.64 -3.04 6.73
N GLY A 84 -8.62 -3.23 7.58
CA GLY A 84 -8.71 -2.96 9.02
C GLY A 84 -9.09 -1.52 9.38
N SER A 85 -8.65 -0.52 8.61
CA SER A 85 -9.04 0.87 8.86
C SER A 85 -10.56 1.08 8.71
N GLY A 86 -11.15 0.53 7.65
CA GLY A 86 -12.60 0.62 7.45
C GLY A 86 -13.37 -0.05 8.59
N PHE A 87 -12.91 -1.23 9.02
CA PHE A 87 -13.52 -1.96 10.14
C PHE A 87 -13.49 -1.16 11.45
N LEU A 88 -12.35 -0.54 11.79
CA LEU A 88 -12.20 0.24 13.02
C LEU A 88 -13.08 1.49 13.04
N LEU A 89 -13.20 2.21 11.91
CA LEU A 89 -14.12 3.34 11.83
C LEU A 89 -15.57 2.91 11.96
N ALA A 90 -15.97 1.85 11.26
CA ALA A 90 -17.33 1.35 11.32
C ALA A 90 -17.77 0.95 12.74
N GLY A 91 -16.84 0.45 13.57
CA GLY A 91 -17.13 0.14 14.98
C GLY A 91 -17.24 1.36 15.91
N ARG A 92 -16.85 2.56 15.46
CA ARG A 92 -16.94 3.82 16.22
C ARG A 92 -18.16 4.67 15.81
N LEU A 93 -18.59 4.57 14.56
CA LEU A 93 -19.77 5.27 14.02
C LEU A 93 -21.07 4.61 14.51
#